data_AF-A0A0C1D6L8-F1
#
_entry.id   AF-A0A0C1D6L8-F1
#
_cell.length_a   1.000
_cell.length_b   1.000
_cell.length_c   1.000
_cell.angle_alpha   90.00
_cell.angle_beta   90.00
_cell.angle_gamma   90.00
#
_symmetry.space_group_name_H-M   'P 1'
#
loop_
_entity.id
_entity.type
_entity.pdbx_description
1 polymer ?
#
loop_
_entity_poly.entity_id
_entity_poly.type
_entity_poly.pdbx_seq_one_letter_code
_entity_poly.pdbx_strand_id
1 'polypeptide(L)'
;MKNITIAINQILSDWDPLNVGENTSLDEYSKYVNHILRYINDKESLTIYLEKLLTYDLDTGYDPTSREQKNSVDLVVKKLNDLVSN
;
A
#
# COMPACT_ATOMS: atom_id res chain seq x y z
N MET A 1 -16.48 -0.28 -9.61
CA MET A 1 -15.17 -0.94 -9.40
C MET A 1 -13.97 -0.18 -9.98
N LYS A 2 -14.06 0.53 -11.13
CA LYS A 2 -12.92 1.36 -11.62
C LYS A 2 -12.48 2.48 -10.65
N ASN A 3 -13.40 2.99 -9.84
CA ASN A 3 -13.10 4.08 -8.90
C ASN A 3 -12.22 3.63 -7.72
N ILE A 4 -12.39 2.39 -7.24
CA ILE A 4 -11.61 1.91 -6.08
C ILE A 4 -10.17 1.60 -6.47
N THR A 5 -9.95 1.05 -7.66
CA THR A 5 -8.59 0.78 -8.16
C THR A 5 -7.80 2.06 -8.38
N ILE A 6 -8.47 3.13 -8.83
CA ILE A 6 -7.85 4.46 -8.95
C ILE A 6 -7.51 5.02 -7.57
N ALA A 7 -8.43 4.92 -6.60
CA ALA A 7 -8.19 5.40 -5.24
C ALA A 7 -7.05 4.64 -4.53
N ILE A 8 -6.96 3.32 -4.73
CA ILE A 8 -5.84 2.50 -4.21
C ILE A 8 -4.52 2.98 -4.83
N ASN A 9 -4.47 3.17 -6.15
CA ASN A 9 -3.27 3.66 -6.82
C ASN A 9 -2.85 5.04 -6.28
N GLN A 10 -3.80 5.96 -6.09
CA GLN A 10 -3.51 7.28 -5.51
C GLN A 10 -2.91 7.17 -4.10
N ILE A 11 -3.48 6.31 -3.24
CA ILE A 11 -2.94 6.10 -1.88
C ILE A 11 -1.49 5.56 -1.92
N LEU A 12 -1.18 4.64 -2.84
CA LEU A 12 0.18 4.10 -2.99
C LEU A 12 1.15 5.14 -3.57
N SER A 13 0.70 5.92 -4.55
CA SER A 13 1.45 7.04 -5.10
C SER A 13 1.77 8.12 -4.06
N ASP A 14 0.80 8.47 -3.21
CA ASP A 14 0.99 9.43 -2.10
C ASP A 14 1.92 8.89 -1.01
N TRP A 15 1.93 7.57 -0.81
CA TRP A 15 2.80 6.91 0.15
C TRP A 15 4.25 6.90 -0.32
N ASP A 16 4.46 6.75 -1.63
CA ASP A 16 5.74 6.70 -2.33
C ASP A 16 6.87 5.97 -1.56
N PRO A 17 6.69 4.68 -1.23
CA PRO A 17 7.68 3.93 -0.46
C PRO A 17 9.05 3.81 -1.16
N LEU A 18 9.11 4.02 -2.47
CA LEU A 18 10.34 4.02 -3.26
C LEU A 18 11.01 5.40 -3.38
N ASN A 19 10.34 6.48 -2.93
CA ASN A 19 10.81 7.86 -3.09
C ASN A 19 11.15 8.21 -4.56
N VAL A 20 10.37 7.67 -5.51
CA VAL A 20 10.57 7.85 -6.95
C VAL A 20 9.76 9.02 -7.52
N GLY A 21 8.94 9.66 -6.68
CA GLY A 21 8.03 10.75 -7.05
C GLY A 21 6.75 10.26 -7.73
N GLU A 22 5.67 11.01 -7.53
CA GLU A 22 4.30 10.68 -8.00
C GLU A 22 4.22 10.25 -9.48
N ASN A 23 5.03 10.86 -10.36
CA ASN A 23 4.91 10.68 -11.81
C ASN A 23 5.41 9.32 -12.34
N THR A 24 6.29 8.62 -11.62
CA THR A 24 6.80 7.29 -12.03
C THR A 24 5.95 6.15 -11.45
N SER A 25 5.19 6.46 -10.41
CA SER A 25 4.57 5.48 -9.50
C SER A 25 3.30 4.79 -10.02
N LEU A 26 2.58 5.44 -10.95
CA LEU A 26 1.19 5.07 -11.29
C LEU A 26 1.08 3.74 -12.07
N ASP A 27 2.06 3.45 -12.93
CA ASP A 27 2.13 2.17 -13.67
C ASP A 27 2.75 1.07 -12.80
N GLU A 28 3.76 1.42 -11.97
CA GLU A 28 4.46 0.48 -11.11
C GLU A 28 3.58 -0.11 -10.00
N TYR A 29 2.69 0.71 -9.43
CA TYR A 29 1.79 0.26 -8.35
C TYR A 29 0.53 -0.46 -8.86
N SER A 30 0.19 -0.30 -10.14
CA SER A 30 -1.00 -0.91 -10.74
C SER A 30 -1.04 -2.44 -10.59
N LYS A 31 0.13 -3.09 -10.62
CA LYS A 31 0.28 -4.55 -10.48
C LYS A 31 -0.06 -5.05 -9.07
N TYR A 32 -0.02 -4.19 -8.07
CA TYR A 32 -0.32 -4.52 -6.67
C TYR A 32 -1.78 -4.25 -6.30
N VAL A 33 -2.48 -3.39 -7.05
CA VAL A 33 -3.86 -2.98 -6.76
C VAL A 33 -4.80 -4.18 -6.59
N ASN A 34 -4.71 -5.16 -7.49
CA ASN A 34 -5.60 -6.34 -7.44
C ASN A 34 -5.37 -7.19 -6.18
N HIS A 35 -4.13 -7.28 -5.71
CA HIS A 35 -3.80 -8.01 -4.49
C HIS A 35 -4.25 -7.24 -3.24
N ILE A 36 -4.06 -5.92 -3.21
CA ILE A 36 -4.57 -5.05 -2.14
C ILE A 36 -6.09 -5.16 -2.04
N LEU A 37 -6.79 -5.09 -3.18
CA LEU A 37 -8.24 -5.22 -3.23
C LEU A 37 -8.72 -6.57 -2.69
N ARG A 38 -7.95 -7.65 -2.86
CA ARG A 38 -8.27 -8.97 -2.30
C ARG A 38 -8.26 -8.99 -0.78
N TYR A 39 -7.37 -8.21 -0.15
CA TYR A 39 -7.19 -8.18 1.30
C TYR A 39 -7.82 -6.95 1.97
N ILE A 40 -8.45 -6.03 1.21
CA ILE A 40 -8.92 -4.72 1.69
C ILE A 40 -9.97 -4.76 2.82
N ASN A 41 -10.58 -5.91 3.10
CA ASN A 41 -11.53 -6.08 4.22
C ASN A 41 -10.90 -6.80 5.42
N ASP A 42 -9.66 -7.26 5.29
CA ASP A 42 -8.90 -7.96 6.33
C ASP A 42 -7.65 -7.15 6.64
N LYS A 43 -7.75 -6.34 7.69
CA LYS A 43 -6.68 -5.45 8.12
C LYS A 43 -5.36 -6.19 8.37
N GLU A 44 -5.40 -7.37 8.98
CA GLU A 44 -4.20 -8.13 9.33
C GLU A 44 -3.52 -8.67 8.06
N SER A 45 -4.31 -9.30 7.18
CA SER A 45 -3.80 -9.78 5.89
C SER A 45 -3.27 -8.65 5.02
N LEU A 46 -3.92 -7.47 5.03
CA LEU A 46 -3.48 -6.30 4.28
C LEU A 46 -2.16 -5.74 4.82
N THR A 47 -2.00 -5.63 6.14
CA THR A 47 -0.73 -5.22 6.76
C THR A 47 0.40 -6.16 6.34
N ILE A 48 0.20 -7.49 6.50
CA ILE A 48 1.22 -8.49 6.14
C ILE A 48 1.58 -8.40 4.65
N TYR A 49 0.59 -8.18 3.78
CA TYR A 49 0.83 -8.02 2.35
C TYR A 49 1.69 -6.79 2.06
N LEU A 50 1.39 -5.63 2.65
CA LEU A 50 2.17 -4.40 2.43
C LEU A 50 3.60 -4.51 3.00
N GLU A 51 3.79 -5.13 4.15
CA GLU A 51 5.13 -5.38 4.70
C GLU A 51 5.97 -6.28 3.77
N LYS A 52 5.36 -7.33 3.22
CA LYS A 52 6.00 -8.21 2.22
C LYS A 52 6.33 -7.46 0.94
N LEU A 53 5.40 -6.62 0.46
CA LEU A 53 5.59 -5.80 -0.72
C LEU A 53 6.84 -4.91 -0.55
N LEU A 54 6.93 -4.20 0.57
CA LEU A 54 8.08 -3.35 0.87
C LEU A 54 9.40 -4.14 0.99
N THR A 55 9.35 -5.31 1.60
CA THR A 55 10.55 -6.12 1.89
C THR A 55 11.07 -6.86 0.66
N TYR A 56 10.17 -7.44 -0.14
CA TYR A 56 10.56 -8.41 -1.18
C TYR A 56 10.35 -7.90 -2.60
N ASP A 57 9.24 -7.21 -2.88
CA ASP A 57 8.91 -6.78 -4.23
C ASP A 57 9.54 -5.43 -4.58
N LEU A 58 9.61 -4.54 -3.58
CA LEU A 58 10.15 -3.19 -3.70
C LEU A 58 11.56 -3.06 -3.12
N ASP A 59 11.98 -4.01 -2.27
CA ASP A 59 13.28 -4.04 -1.59
C ASP A 59 13.67 -2.68 -0.98
N THR A 60 12.73 -2.04 -0.27
CA THR A 60 12.90 -0.66 0.23
C THR A 60 13.78 -0.58 1.48
N GLY A 61 14.33 -1.71 1.94
CA GLY A 61 14.98 -1.81 3.25
C GLY A 61 14.01 -1.68 4.43
N TYR A 62 12.75 -2.12 4.25
CA TYR A 62 11.75 -2.09 5.32
C TYR A 62 12.20 -2.89 6.55
N ASP A 63 12.08 -2.27 7.72
CA ASP A 63 12.38 -2.85 9.02
C ASP A 63 11.11 -2.86 9.89
N PRO A 64 10.52 -4.04 10.15
CA PRO A 64 9.32 -4.16 10.99
C PRO A 64 9.56 -3.79 12.46
N THR A 65 10.82 -3.66 12.90
CA THR A 65 11.18 -3.20 14.24
C THR A 65 11.24 -1.67 14.33
N SER A 66 11.34 -0.99 13.19
CA SER A 66 11.27 0.47 13.12
C SER A 66 9.83 0.95 13.34
N ARG A 67 9.61 1.61 14.48
CA ARG A 67 8.29 2.16 14.82
C ARG A 67 7.78 3.16 13.77
N GLU A 68 8.68 3.95 13.21
CA GLU A 68 8.34 4.95 12.20
C GLU A 68 7.80 4.28 10.93
N GLN A 69 8.52 3.28 10.43
CA GLN A 69 8.12 2.56 9.22
C GLN A 69 6.85 1.75 9.44
N LYS A 70 6.70 1.12 10.61
CA LYS A 70 5.47 0.42 10.99
C LYS A 70 4.27 1.36 11.05
N ASN A 71 4.41 2.52 11.68
CA ASN A 71 3.36 3.54 11.72
C ASN A 71 2.97 4.00 10.31
N SER A 72 3.94 4.14 9.40
CA SER A 72 3.69 4.48 8.00
C SER A 72 2.81 3.44 7.31
N VAL A 73 3.12 2.15 7.46
CA VAL A 73 2.28 1.04 6.94
C VAL A 73 0.89 1.08 7.57
N ASP A 74 0.78 1.22 8.89
CA ASP A 74 -0.51 1.24 9.60
C ASP A 74 -1.43 2.38 9.11
N LEU A 75 -0.87 3.55 8.79
CA LEU A 75 -1.61 4.67 8.22
C LEU A 75 -2.15 4.35 6.82
N VAL A 76 -1.35 3.70 5.98
CA VAL A 76 -1.76 3.30 4.61
C VAL A 76 -2.84 2.23 4.66
N VAL A 77 -2.66 1.21 5.51
CA VAL A 77 -3.66 0.16 5.76
C VAL A 77 -4.99 0.77 6.18
N LYS A 78 -4.97 1.76 7.09
CA LYS A 78 -6.18 2.47 7.51
C LYS A 78 -6.85 3.17 6.33
N LYS A 79 -6.11 3.97 5.56
CA LYS A 79 -6.63 4.68 4.38
C LYS A 79 -7.28 3.72 3.37
N LEU A 80 -6.68 2.56 3.14
CA LEU A 80 -7.19 1.55 2.21
C LEU A 80 -8.48 0.91 2.72
N ASN A 81 -8.55 0.51 3.99
CA ASN A 81 -9.77 -0.07 4.58
C ASN A 81 -10.94 0.93 4.59
N ASP A 82 -10.65 2.23 4.80
CA ASP A 82 -11.66 3.28 4.79
C ASP A 82 -12.36 3.43 3.42
N LEU A 83 -11.73 2.96 2.32
CA LEU A 83 -12.34 2.98 0.97
C LEU A 83 -13.56 2.05 0.83
N VAL A 84 -13.62 0.99 1.63
CA VAL A 84 -14.68 -0.04 1.58
C VAL A 84 -15.60 -0.03 2.79
N SER A 85 -15.28 0.80 3.79
CA SER A 85 -16.04 0.90 5.04
C SER A 85 -17.20 1.91 4.99
N ASN A 86 -17.59 2.38 3.80
CA ASN A 86 -18.71 3.31 3.56
C ASN A 86 -19.87 2.65 2.81
#